data_AF-A0A2E3B9V7-F1
#
_entry.id   AF-A0A2E3B9V7-F1
#
_cell.length_a   1.000
_cell.length_b   1.000
_cell.length_c   1.000
_cell.angle_alpha   90.00
_cell.angle_beta   90.00
_cell.angle_gamma   90.00
#
_symmetry.space_group_name_H-M   'P 1'
#
loop_
_entity.id
_entity.type
_entity.pdbx_description
1 polymer ?
#
loop_
_entity_poly.entity_id
_entity_poly.type
_entity_poly.pdbx_seq_one_letter_code
_entity_poly.pdbx_strand_id
1 'polypeptide(L)' 'MRCVYCNKPVIGADPIPGVGAAHDVCYQTRLTAERIFNGLNIAKLDDIQFNELSDLVLMEKNMRTPPAEKSEESFEVELF' A
#
# COMPACT_ATOMS: atom_id res chain seq x y z
N MET A 1 -7.77 -22.32 -19.39
CA MET A 1 -7.35 -22.18 -17.97
C MET A 1 -8.42 -21.44 -17.18
N ARG A 2 -8.69 -21.81 -15.92
CA ARG A 2 -9.66 -21.13 -15.05
C ARG A 2 -8.94 -20.38 -13.94
N CYS A 3 -9.45 -19.21 -13.56
CA CYS A 3 -8.91 -18.42 -12.47
C CYS A 3 -9.07 -19.18 -11.14
N VAL A 4 -7.99 -19.36 -10.39
CA VAL A 4 -8.01 -20.05 -9.08
C VAL A 4 -8.88 -19.36 -8.02
N TYR A 5 -9.21 -18.08 -8.20
CA TYR A 5 -9.99 -17.30 -7.23
C TYR A 5 -11.48 -17.22 -7.57
N CYS A 6 -11.82 -17.00 -8.84
CA CYS A 6 -13.22 -16.80 -9.26
C CYS A 6 -13.78 -17.92 -10.15
N ASN A 7 -12.96 -18.93 -10.49
CA ASN A 7 -13.30 -20.07 -11.35
C ASN A 7 -13.76 -19.72 -12.78
N LYS A 8 -13.73 -18.45 -13.18
CA LYS A 8 -14.03 -17.98 -14.55
C LYS A 8 -12.85 -18.21 -15.49
N PRO A 9 -13.06 -18.30 -16.82
CA PRO A 9 -11.97 -18.47 -17.78
C PRO A 9 -10.99 -17.30 -17.73
N VAL A 10 -9.69 -17.63 -17.77
CA VAL A 10 -8.59 -16.67 -17.98
C VAL A 10 -8.20 -16.74 -19.45
N ILE A 11 -8.24 -15.61 -20.15
CA ILE A 11 -7.99 -15.52 -21.59
C ILE A 11 -6.77 -14.62 -21.80
N GLY A 12 -5.75 -15.12 -22.51
CA GLY A 12 -4.61 -14.32 -22.97
C GLY A 12 -3.68 -13.76 -21.90
N ALA A 13 -3.79 -14.22 -20.65
CA ALA A 13 -2.91 -13.81 -19.56
C ALA A 13 -1.96 -14.94 -19.17
N ASP A 14 -0.70 -14.62 -18.94
CA ASP A 14 0.27 -15.55 -18.41
C ASP A 14 -0.09 -15.97 -16.97
N PRO A 15 0.18 -17.23 -16.58
CA PRO A 15 -0.07 -17.67 -15.22
C PRO A 15 0.85 -16.94 -14.23
N ILE A 16 0.34 -16.69 -13.04
CA ILE A 16 1.09 -16.04 -11.96
C ILE A 16 2.04 -17.08 -11.34
N PRO A 17 3.36 -16.82 -11.28
CA PRO A 17 4.31 -17.76 -10.70
C PRO A 17 3.93 -18.18 -9.28
N GLY A 18 3.96 -19.48 -9.00
CA GLY A 18 3.61 -20.03 -7.67
C GLY A 18 2.12 -20.07 -7.34
N VAL A 19 1.25 -19.49 -8.16
CA VAL A 19 -0.21 -19.45 -7.95
C VAL A 19 -0.95 -20.20 -9.07
N GLY A 20 -0.52 -20.05 -10.32
CA GLY A 20 -1.17 -20.60 -11.50
C GLY A 20 -2.05 -19.57 -12.21
N ALA A 21 -3.04 -20.05 -12.96
CA ALA A 21 -3.91 -19.18 -13.74
C ALA A 21 -4.82 -18.33 -12.85
N ALA A 22 -4.67 -17.01 -12.91
CA ALA A 22 -5.53 -16.06 -12.21
C ALA A 22 -5.74 -14.81 -13.07
N HIS A 23 -6.87 -14.12 -12.90
CA HIS A 23 -6.98 -12.75 -13.39
C HIS A 23 -6.14 -11.84 -12.49
N ASP A 24 -5.48 -10.84 -13.08
CA ASP A 24 -4.68 -9.86 -12.33
C ASP A 24 -5.50 -9.18 -11.24
N VAL A 25 -6.72 -8.76 -11.57
CA VAL A 25 -7.63 -8.12 -10.60
C VAL A 25 -7.96 -9.06 -9.45
N CYS A 26 -8.22 -10.34 -9.71
CA CYS A 26 -8.50 -11.31 -8.66
C CYS A 26 -7.28 -11.54 -7.77
N TYR A 27 -6.09 -11.61 -8.36
CA TYR A 27 -4.84 -11.75 -7.61
C TYR A 27 -4.55 -10.52 -6.74
N GLN A 28 -4.64 -9.31 -7.29
CA GLN A 28 -4.43 -8.07 -6.53
C GLN A 28 -5.47 -7.88 -5.41
N THR A 29 -6.72 -8.28 -5.66
CA THR A 29 -7.77 -8.27 -4.63
C THR A 29 -7.40 -9.21 -3.49
N ARG A 30 -6.89 -10.42 -3.81
CA ARG A 30 -6.42 -11.38 -2.82
C ARG A 30 -5.26 -10.84 -2.00
N LEU A 31 -4.23 -10.28 -2.66
CA LEU A 31 -3.08 -9.69 -1.98
C LEU A 31 -3.50 -8.57 -1.02
N THR A 32 -4.35 -7.66 -1.47
CA THR A 32 -4.89 -6.58 -0.64
C THR A 32 -5.68 -7.11 0.56
N ALA A 33 -6.55 -8.11 0.35
CA ALA A 33 -7.33 -8.74 1.41
C ALA A 33 -6.44 -9.41 2.47
N GLU A 34 -5.28 -9.94 2.08
CA GLU A 34 -4.27 -10.49 2.98
C GLU A 34 -3.32 -9.45 3.58
N ARG A 35 -3.48 -8.18 3.22
CA ARG A 35 -2.54 -7.11 3.56
C ARG A 35 -1.11 -7.44 3.10
N ILE A 36 -0.99 -8.09 1.94
CA ILE A 36 0.28 -8.35 1.28
C ILE A 36 0.57 -7.19 0.33
N PHE A 37 1.65 -6.47 0.59
CA PHE A 37 2.12 -5.37 -0.24
C PHE A 37 3.51 -5.70 -0.78
N ASN A 38 3.63 -5.87 -2.10
CA ASN A 38 4.90 -6.13 -2.78
C ASN A 38 5.75 -7.26 -2.13
N GLY A 39 5.12 -8.36 -1.77
CA GLY A 39 5.78 -9.51 -1.11
C GLY A 39 5.89 -9.43 0.41
N LEU A 40 5.67 -8.25 1.01
CA LEU A 40 5.58 -8.09 2.46
C LEU A 40 4.16 -8.44 2.93
N ASN A 41 4.01 -9.48 3.74
CA ASN A 41 2.75 -9.79 4.39
C ASN A 41 2.64 -9.02 5.71
N ILE A 42 1.97 -7.87 5.67
CA ILE A 42 1.82 -6.96 6.83
C ILE A 42 1.04 -7.65 7.95
N ALA A 43 0.10 -8.54 7.63
CA ALA A 43 -0.69 -9.27 8.63
C ALA A 43 0.13 -10.30 9.43
N LYS A 44 1.38 -10.58 9.03
CA LYS A 44 2.29 -11.50 9.74
C LYS A 44 3.31 -10.77 10.62
N LEU A 45 3.34 -9.44 10.60
CA LEU A 45 4.21 -8.67 11.48
C LEU A 45 3.69 -8.74 12.91
N ASP A 46 4.61 -8.83 13.86
CA ASP A 46 4.26 -8.60 15.26
C ASP A 46 4.05 -7.10 15.55
N ASP A 47 3.56 -6.77 16.74
CA ASP A 47 3.24 -5.38 17.11
C ASP A 47 4.47 -4.46 17.08
N ILE A 48 5.67 -4.98 17.39
CA ILE A 48 6.90 -4.17 17.38
C ILE A 48 7.27 -3.85 15.92
N GLN A 49 7.35 -4.88 15.07
CA GLN A 49 7.65 -4.74 13.65
C GLN A 49 6.63 -3.87 12.91
N PHE A 50 5.35 -4.01 13.26
CA PHE A 50 4.30 -3.21 12.65
C PHE A 50 4.44 -1.72 13.00
N ASN A 51 4.74 -1.40 14.26
CA ASN A 51 4.97 -0.02 14.68
C ASN A 51 6.22 0.58 14.03
N GLU A 52 7.33 -0.17 13.98
CA GLU A 52 8.54 0.27 13.28
C GLU A 52 8.28 0.55 11.79
N LEU A 53 7.54 -0.35 11.10
CA LEU A 53 7.15 -0.13 9.71
C LEU A 53 6.27 1.12 9.55
N SER A 54 5.34 1.35 10.47
CA SER A 54 4.48 2.53 10.48
C SER A 54 5.31 3.82 10.58
N ASP A 55 6.28 3.86 11.50
CA ASP A 55 7.16 5.02 11.68
C ASP A 55 8.01 5.30 10.44
N LEU A 56 8.56 4.26 9.80
CA LEU A 56 9.31 4.39 8.54
C LEU A 56 8.44 4.96 7.41
N VAL A 57 7.20 4.47 7.27
CA VAL A 57 6.26 4.97 6.25
C VAL A 57 5.87 6.43 6.53
N LEU A 58 5.66 6.80 7.79
CA LEU A 58 5.37 8.19 8.17
C LEU A 58 6.55 9.11 7.87
N MET A 59 7.78 8.68 8.18
CA MET A 59 8.99 9.44 7.87
C MET A 59 9.12 9.67 6.36
N GLU A 60 8.95 8.64 5.54
CA GLU A 60 9.01 8.74 4.08
C GLU A 60 7.91 9.66 3.52
N LYS A 61 6.69 9.57 4.07
CA LYS A 61 5.57 10.45 3.68
C LYS A 61 5.90 11.92 3.93
N ASN A 62 6.47 12.23 5.10
CA ASN A 62 6.90 13.58 5.46
C ASN A 62 8.03 14.09 4.57
N MET A 63 8.94 13.22 4.13
CA MET A 63 9.99 13.57 3.17
C MET A 63 9.43 13.88 1.78
N ARG A 64 8.42 13.14 1.31
CA ARG A 64 7.79 13.34 -0.01
C ARG A 64 6.83 14.53 -0.06
N THR A 65 6.22 14.86 1.07
CA THR A 65 5.31 15.99 1.22
C THR A 65 6.00 17.00 2.11
N PRO A 66 6.88 17.86 1.57
CA PRO A 66 7.46 18.93 2.38
C PRO A 66 6.30 19.71 3.01
N PRO A 67 6.43 20.13 4.28
CA PRO A 67 5.41 20.96 4.89
C PRO A 67 5.16 22.13 3.94
N ALA A 68 3.91 22.29 3.52
CA ALA A 68 3.51 23.41 2.68
C ALA A 68 4.16 24.65 3.28
N GLU A 69 4.98 25.33 2.47
CA GLU A 69 5.56 26.60 2.84
C GLU A 69 4.45 27.39 3.51
N LYS A 70 4.65 27.76 4.77
CA LYS A 70 3.77 28.71 5.42
C LYS A 70 3.76 29.90 4.48
N SER A 71 2.65 30.08 3.76
CA SER A 71 2.34 31.35 3.14
C SER A 71 2.61 32.40 4.21
N GLU A 72 3.43 33.37 3.88
CA GLU A 72 3.71 34.54 4.69
C GLU A 72 2.39 35.27 4.98
N GLU A 73 1.59 34.77 5.92
CA GLU A 73 0.56 35.56 6.57
C GLU A 73 1.31 36.45 7.55
N SER A 74 1.49 37.70 7.10
CA SER A 74 1.91 38.85 7.87
C SER A 74 1.38 38.77 9.30
N PHE A 75 2.29 38.56 10.24
CA PHE A 75 2.03 38.64 11.67
C PHE A 75 1.96 40.13 12.05
N GLU A 76 0.81 40.77 11.85
CA GLU A 76 0.54 42.05 12.52
C GLU A 76 0.24 41.77 13.99
N VAL A 77 1.25 41.97 14.84
CA VAL A 77 1.07 42.01 16.29
C VAL A 77 0.42 43.34 16.64
N GLU A 78 -0.90 43.36 16.84
CA GLU A 78 -1.56 44.48 17.54
C GLU A 78 -1.18 44.43 19.03
N LEU A 79 -0.32 45.37 19.44
CA LEU A 79 -0.05 45.67 20.85
C LEU A 79 -1.18 46.59 21.35
N PHE A 80 -2.04 46.05 22.21
CA PHE A 80 -2.94 46.84 23.08
C PHE A 80 -2.20 47.34 24.31
#